data_AF-A0A2H6NCY9-F1
#
_entry.id   AF-A0A2H6NCY9-F1
#
_cell.length_a   1.000
_cell.length_b   1.000
_cell.length_c   1.000
_cell.angle_alpha   90.00
_cell.angle_beta   90.00
_cell.angle_gamma   90.00
#
_symmetry.space_group_name_H-M   'P 1'
#
loop_
_entity.id
_entity.type
_entity.pdbx_description
1 polymer ?
#
loop_
_entity_poly.entity_id
_entity_poly.type
_entity_poly.pdbx_seq_one_letter_code
_entity_poly.pdbx_strand_id
1 'polypeptide(L)'
;MLDSLRRAPGVEKVLLVLSHDVWSAELNALAASVDFCAVLQIFFPFSLQLYPGEFPGTDPRDCPRDVGQAAALRSGCLNARYPDAFGHYRESSFTQTKHHWWWKLHFVWERVRALREHPGLVVFLEEDHYLAPDFYHVLQRLWVLRQRDCPECQVLSLGTYATVRGSFAGRADKVELKTWKSTEHNMGMVLARDTYQQLIACT
;
A
#
# COMPACT_ATOMS: atom_id res chain seq x y z
N MET A 1 1.85 -3.03 14.20
CA MET A 1 0.50 -3.02 13.60
C MET A 1 -0.54 -3.90 14.33
N LEU A 2 -0.41 -5.23 14.41
CA LEU A 2 -1.49 -6.12 14.91
C LEU A 2 -1.99 -5.77 16.33
N ASP A 3 -1.08 -5.47 17.26
CA ASP A 3 -1.45 -5.08 18.64
C ASP A 3 -2.28 -3.80 18.73
N SER A 4 -2.06 -2.85 17.82
CA SER A 4 -2.87 -1.63 17.75
C SER A 4 -4.26 -1.92 17.22
N LEU A 5 -4.36 -2.82 16.23
CA LEU A 5 -5.62 -3.20 15.62
C LEU A 5 -6.48 -3.97 16.63
N ARG A 6 -5.92 -4.94 17.36
CA ARG A 6 -6.61 -5.70 18.43
C ARG A 6 -7.29 -4.79 19.46
N ARG A 7 -6.70 -3.63 19.77
CA ARG A 7 -7.18 -2.68 20.79
C ARG A 7 -8.21 -1.68 20.27
N ALA A 8 -8.44 -1.62 18.97
CA ALA A 8 -9.37 -0.65 18.39
C ALA A 8 -10.81 -1.21 18.41
N PRO A 9 -11.79 -0.51 19.01
CA PRO A 9 -13.17 -0.99 19.01
C PRO A 9 -13.78 -1.05 17.61
N GLY A 10 -14.55 -2.11 17.32
CA GLY A 10 -15.25 -2.29 16.05
C GLY A 10 -14.47 -3.09 14.99
N VAL A 11 -13.22 -3.46 15.27
CA VAL A 11 -12.37 -4.24 14.34
C VAL A 11 -12.89 -5.65 14.09
N GLU A 12 -13.74 -6.19 14.95
CA GLU A 12 -14.40 -7.48 14.73
C GLU A 12 -15.28 -7.51 13.46
N LYS A 13 -15.61 -6.32 12.93
CA LYS A 13 -16.39 -6.13 11.69
C LYS A 13 -15.51 -5.88 10.47
N VAL A 14 -14.20 -5.87 10.62
CA VAL A 14 -13.23 -5.56 9.56
C VAL A 14 -12.65 -6.84 8.98
N LEU A 15 -12.44 -6.88 7.67
CA LEU A 15 -11.58 -7.86 7.01
C LEU A 15 -10.15 -7.32 6.94
N LEU A 16 -9.22 -7.98 7.61
CA LEU A 16 -7.78 -7.71 7.48
C LEU A 16 -7.21 -8.51 6.31
N VAL A 17 -6.79 -7.82 5.25
CA VAL A 17 -6.07 -8.44 4.13
C VAL A 17 -4.57 -8.23 4.33
N LEU A 18 -3.82 -9.31 4.54
CA LEU A 18 -2.36 -9.30 4.64
C LEU A 18 -1.79 -9.66 3.26
N SER A 19 -1.10 -8.71 2.64
CA SER A 19 -0.49 -8.86 1.31
C SER A 19 1.00 -9.05 1.44
N HIS A 20 1.50 -10.23 1.06
CA HIS A 20 2.88 -10.63 1.24
C HIS A 20 3.63 -10.67 -0.10
N ASP A 21 4.85 -10.17 -0.15
CA ASP A 21 5.82 -10.45 -1.24
C ASP A 21 6.92 -11.44 -0.82
N VAL A 22 6.85 -11.93 0.42
CA VAL A 22 7.73 -12.97 0.95
C VAL A 22 6.92 -13.99 1.73
N TRP A 23 7.17 -15.27 1.47
CA TRP A 23 6.74 -16.36 2.31
C TRP A 23 7.67 -16.49 3.51
N SER A 24 7.11 -16.38 4.71
CA SER A 24 7.81 -16.59 5.98
C SER A 24 6.90 -17.36 6.94
N ALA A 25 7.44 -18.41 7.56
CA ALA A 25 6.72 -19.17 8.58
C ALA A 25 6.32 -18.31 9.78
N GLU A 26 7.18 -17.35 10.16
CA GLU A 26 6.92 -16.40 11.23
C GLU A 26 5.75 -15.47 10.89
N LEU A 27 5.75 -14.87 9.70
CA LEU A 27 4.65 -14.00 9.26
C LEU A 27 3.32 -14.74 9.14
N ASN A 28 3.36 -15.98 8.67
CA ASN A 28 2.18 -16.84 8.59
C ASN A 28 1.67 -17.23 9.98
N ALA A 29 2.56 -17.51 10.94
CA ALA A 29 2.17 -17.77 12.32
C ALA A 29 1.52 -16.52 12.98
N LEU A 30 2.07 -15.34 12.73
CA LEU A 30 1.49 -14.07 13.18
C LEU A 30 0.09 -13.86 12.59
N ALA A 31 -0.08 -14.06 11.28
CA ALA A 31 -1.40 -14.00 10.63
C ALA A 31 -2.40 -15.00 11.24
N ALA A 32 -1.97 -16.24 11.49
CA ALA A 32 -2.80 -17.29 12.08
C ALA A 32 -3.18 -17.03 13.56
N SER A 33 -2.41 -16.20 14.27
CA SER A 33 -2.68 -15.82 15.67
C SER A 33 -3.73 -14.72 15.82
N VAL A 34 -4.19 -14.11 14.73
CA VAL A 34 -5.24 -13.10 14.77
C VAL A 34 -6.58 -13.79 15.04
N ASP A 35 -7.14 -13.52 16.22
CA ASP A 35 -8.36 -14.11 16.76
C ASP A 35 -9.50 -13.09 16.93
N PHE A 36 -9.28 -11.83 16.54
CA PHE A 36 -10.17 -10.70 16.81
C PHE A 36 -10.89 -10.12 15.58
N CYS A 37 -10.53 -10.54 14.37
CA CYS A 37 -11.20 -10.14 13.13
C CYS A 37 -11.00 -11.19 12.02
N ALA A 38 -11.73 -11.06 10.90
CA ALA A 38 -11.53 -11.94 9.76
C ALA A 38 -10.19 -11.60 9.07
N VAL A 39 -9.42 -12.62 8.72
CA VAL A 39 -8.12 -12.47 8.05
C VAL A 39 -8.10 -13.18 6.70
N LEU A 40 -7.53 -12.51 5.70
CA LEU A 40 -7.20 -13.09 4.40
C LEU A 40 -5.72 -12.82 4.11
N GLN A 41 -4.96 -13.87 3.82
CA GLN A 41 -3.61 -13.72 3.29
C GLN A 41 -3.63 -13.81 1.76
N ILE A 42 -2.97 -12.88 1.09
CA ILE A 42 -2.72 -12.88 -0.35
C ILE A 42 -1.21 -12.78 -0.60
N PHE A 43 -0.73 -13.40 -1.67
CA PHE A 43 0.70 -13.48 -1.97
C PHE A 43 0.95 -12.90 -3.36
N PHE A 44 1.82 -11.89 -3.41
CA PHE A 44 2.25 -11.24 -4.64
C PHE A 44 3.00 -12.28 -5.51
N PRO A 45 2.46 -12.64 -6.68
CA PRO A 45 2.93 -13.80 -7.42
C PRO A 45 4.17 -13.50 -8.29
N PHE A 46 4.77 -12.31 -8.18
CA PHE A 46 5.93 -11.90 -8.97
C PHE A 46 7.05 -11.33 -8.08
N SER A 47 7.21 -11.88 -6.88
CA SER A 47 8.25 -11.43 -5.94
C SER A 47 9.64 -11.96 -6.28
N LEU A 48 10.66 -11.31 -5.74
CA LEU A 48 12.06 -11.74 -5.85
C LEU A 48 12.31 -13.12 -5.24
N GLN A 49 11.50 -13.52 -4.25
CA GLN A 49 11.59 -14.87 -3.68
C GLN A 49 11.16 -15.95 -4.69
N LEU A 50 10.16 -15.65 -5.52
CA LEU A 50 9.64 -16.58 -6.52
C LEU A 50 10.49 -16.56 -7.81
N TYR A 51 11.05 -15.40 -8.15
CA TYR A 51 11.87 -15.20 -9.35
C TYR A 51 13.22 -14.60 -8.94
N PRO A 52 14.19 -15.37 -8.41
CA PRO A 52 15.46 -14.80 -7.96
C PRO A 52 16.44 -14.52 -9.12
N GLY A 53 16.44 -15.34 -10.17
CA GLY A 53 17.45 -15.33 -11.25
C GLY A 53 16.94 -14.95 -12.64
N GLU A 54 15.70 -14.47 -12.73
CA GLU A 54 15.06 -14.03 -13.98
C GLU A 54 14.10 -12.88 -13.65
N PHE A 55 13.74 -12.03 -14.62
CA PHE A 55 12.80 -10.93 -14.39
C PHE A 55 11.47 -11.42 -13.77
N PRO A 56 10.95 -10.77 -12.70
CA PRO A 56 11.36 -9.51 -12.10
C PRO A 56 12.42 -9.64 -10.99
N GLY A 57 13.11 -10.76 -10.87
CA GLY A 57 14.38 -10.90 -10.15
C GLY A 57 15.54 -10.17 -10.78
N THR A 58 16.74 -10.65 -10.47
CA THR A 58 17.98 -10.18 -11.11
C THR A 58 18.40 -11.22 -12.14
N ASP A 59 18.14 -10.95 -13.43
CA ASP A 59 18.68 -11.81 -14.49
C ASP A 59 20.21 -11.59 -14.58
N PRO A 60 21.05 -12.65 -14.65
CA PRO A 60 22.49 -12.49 -14.80
C PRO A 60 22.93 -11.65 -16.02
N ARG A 61 22.04 -11.43 -16.98
CA ARG A 61 22.27 -10.63 -18.19
C ARG A 61 21.74 -9.20 -18.08
N ASP A 62 21.16 -8.81 -16.94
CA ASP A 62 20.78 -7.42 -16.68
C ASP A 62 22.02 -6.52 -16.66
N CYS A 63 21.86 -5.28 -17.13
CA CYS A 63 22.92 -4.29 -17.06
C CYS A 63 23.19 -3.91 -15.59
N PRO A 64 24.46 -3.84 -15.15
CA PRO A 64 24.80 -3.32 -13.83
C PRO A 64 24.25 -1.91 -13.65
N ARG A 65 23.74 -1.60 -12.45
CA ARG A 65 23.06 -0.34 -12.15
C ARG A 65 23.78 0.90 -12.70
N ASP A 66 25.07 1.04 -12.39
CA ASP A 66 25.85 2.24 -12.69
C ASP A 66 26.73 2.11 -13.94
N VAL A 67 26.51 1.08 -14.76
CA VAL A 67 27.25 0.98 -16.04
C VAL A 67 26.83 2.12 -16.96
N GLY A 68 27.79 2.82 -17.56
CA GLY A 68 27.45 3.88 -18.52
C GLY A 68 26.74 3.31 -19.76
N GLN A 69 25.77 4.04 -20.32
CA GLN A 69 24.93 3.57 -21.43
C GLN A 69 25.74 3.08 -22.64
N ALA A 70 26.82 3.77 -23.01
CA ALA A 70 27.68 3.34 -24.11
C ALA A 70 28.36 1.99 -23.82
N ALA A 71 28.72 1.71 -22.56
CA ALA A 71 29.29 0.43 -22.15
C ALA A 71 28.21 -0.67 -22.09
N ALA A 72 27.00 -0.36 -21.63
CA ALA A 72 25.85 -1.29 -21.66
C ALA A 72 25.51 -1.73 -23.10
N LEU A 73 25.47 -0.78 -24.02
CA LEU A 73 25.19 -1.07 -25.44
C LEU A 73 26.28 -1.93 -26.08
N ARG A 74 27.55 -1.75 -25.67
CA ARG A 74 28.66 -2.59 -26.11
C ARG A 74 28.63 -3.99 -25.50
N SER A 75 28.24 -4.12 -24.22
CA SER A 75 28.15 -5.43 -23.57
C SER A 75 26.93 -6.23 -24.03
N GLY A 76 25.90 -5.57 -24.55
CA GLY A 76 24.68 -6.22 -25.04
C GLY A 76 23.81 -6.79 -23.92
N CYS A 77 23.91 -6.24 -22.70
CA CYS A 77 23.03 -6.61 -21.59
C CYS A 77 21.55 -6.27 -21.89
N LEU A 78 20.62 -7.02 -21.29
CA LEU A 78 19.21 -7.11 -21.72
C LEU A 78 18.50 -5.75 -21.81
N ASN A 79 18.68 -4.92 -20.79
CA ASN A 79 18.01 -3.64 -20.64
C ASN A 79 18.88 -2.45 -21.06
N ALA A 80 19.95 -2.65 -21.84
CA ALA A 80 20.94 -1.60 -22.19
C ALA A 80 20.33 -0.34 -22.82
N ARG A 81 19.21 -0.49 -23.55
CA ARG A 81 18.49 0.60 -24.21
C ARG A 81 17.50 1.34 -23.32
N TYR A 82 17.30 0.89 -22.08
CA TYR A 82 16.25 1.37 -21.18
C TYR A 82 16.78 1.75 -19.79
N PRO A 83 17.75 2.67 -19.68
CA PRO A 83 18.10 3.27 -18.39
C PRO A 83 16.96 4.17 -17.89
N ASP A 84 17.01 4.53 -16.62
CA ASP A 84 16.16 5.57 -16.04
C ASP A 84 16.56 6.97 -16.54
N ALA A 85 15.82 8.00 -16.12
CA ALA A 85 16.06 9.39 -16.50
C ALA A 85 17.43 9.95 -16.06
N PHE A 86 18.12 9.25 -15.15
CA PHE A 86 19.44 9.60 -14.63
C PHE A 86 20.55 8.70 -15.20
N GLY A 87 20.23 7.79 -16.12
CA GLY A 87 21.20 6.92 -16.76
C GLY A 87 21.53 5.65 -15.99
N HIS A 88 20.80 5.31 -14.92
CA HIS A 88 21.01 4.08 -14.17
C HIS A 88 20.11 2.95 -14.67
N TYR A 89 20.55 1.71 -14.50
CA TYR A 89 19.78 0.51 -14.80
C TYR A 89 19.03 -0.01 -13.57
N ARG A 90 18.03 -0.82 -13.85
CA ARG A 90 17.12 -1.41 -12.86
C ARG A 90 17.87 -2.20 -11.79
N GLU A 91 17.49 -1.98 -10.53
CA GLU A 91 17.76 -2.90 -9.42
C GLU A 91 16.46 -3.53 -8.95
N SER A 92 16.47 -4.86 -8.87
CA SER A 92 15.26 -5.65 -8.64
C SER A 92 14.62 -5.36 -7.28
N SER A 93 15.44 -5.21 -6.24
CA SER A 93 15.03 -4.82 -4.87
C SER A 93 14.22 -3.52 -4.81
N PHE A 94 14.61 -2.49 -5.57
CA PHE A 94 13.91 -1.19 -5.58
C PHE A 94 12.60 -1.22 -6.35
N THR A 95 12.45 -2.14 -7.31
CA THR A 95 11.22 -2.23 -8.11
C THR A 95 10.09 -3.02 -7.46
N GLN A 96 10.41 -3.95 -6.55
CA GLN A 96 9.41 -4.87 -5.96
C GLN A 96 8.27 -4.12 -5.27
N THR A 97 8.58 -3.12 -4.44
CA THR A 97 7.55 -2.40 -3.66
C THR A 97 6.49 -1.75 -4.55
N LYS A 98 6.89 -1.12 -5.66
CA LYS A 98 5.95 -0.51 -6.61
C LYS A 98 5.10 -1.56 -7.32
N HIS A 99 5.69 -2.67 -7.76
CA HIS A 99 4.95 -3.78 -8.38
C HIS A 99 3.95 -4.41 -7.41
N HIS A 100 4.39 -4.72 -6.19
CA HIS A 100 3.55 -5.28 -5.15
C HIS A 100 2.39 -4.33 -4.80
N TRP A 101 2.66 -3.02 -4.67
CA TRP A 101 1.61 -2.04 -4.35
C TRP A 101 0.54 -1.94 -5.43
N TRP A 102 0.93 -1.87 -6.71
CA TRP A 102 -0.05 -1.82 -7.80
C TRP A 102 -0.83 -3.13 -7.94
N TRP A 103 -0.14 -4.26 -7.83
CA TRP A 103 -0.78 -5.57 -7.89
C TRP A 103 -1.80 -5.74 -6.77
N LYS A 104 -1.45 -5.43 -5.51
CA LYS A 104 -2.36 -5.65 -4.37
C LYS A 104 -3.57 -4.72 -4.41
N LEU A 105 -3.39 -3.48 -4.92
CA LEU A 105 -4.51 -2.56 -5.18
C LEU A 105 -5.53 -3.23 -6.10
N HIS A 106 -5.10 -3.68 -7.29
CA HIS A 106 -6.00 -4.34 -8.24
C HIS A 106 -6.57 -5.66 -7.69
N PHE A 107 -5.72 -6.48 -7.06
CA PHE A 107 -6.11 -7.80 -6.57
C PHE A 107 -7.22 -7.73 -5.51
N VAL A 108 -7.10 -6.80 -4.55
CA VAL A 108 -8.10 -6.61 -3.50
C VAL A 108 -9.45 -6.17 -4.08
N TRP A 109 -9.47 -5.24 -5.04
CA TRP A 109 -10.70 -4.71 -5.61
C TRP A 109 -11.41 -5.64 -6.60
N GLU A 110 -10.66 -6.49 -7.33
CA GLU A 110 -11.18 -7.27 -8.47
C GLU A 110 -11.10 -8.79 -8.31
N ARG A 111 -10.12 -9.30 -7.55
CA ARG A 111 -9.80 -10.73 -7.50
C ARG A 111 -10.21 -11.40 -6.19
N VAL A 112 -10.29 -10.66 -5.09
CA VAL A 112 -10.82 -11.17 -3.82
C VAL A 112 -12.32 -11.36 -3.92
N ARG A 113 -12.77 -12.62 -3.97
CA ARG A 113 -14.20 -12.96 -4.17
C ARG A 113 -15.13 -12.36 -3.13
N ALA A 114 -14.69 -12.32 -1.86
CA ALA A 114 -15.48 -11.74 -0.75
C ALA A 114 -15.66 -10.22 -0.84
N LEU A 115 -14.83 -9.53 -1.65
CA LEU A 115 -14.86 -8.08 -1.83
C LEU A 115 -15.42 -7.65 -3.20
N ARG A 116 -15.90 -8.61 -4.01
CA ARG A 116 -16.51 -8.32 -5.30
C ARG A 116 -17.69 -7.38 -5.08
N GLU A 117 -17.69 -6.25 -5.80
CA GLU A 117 -18.72 -5.19 -5.72
C GLU A 117 -18.90 -4.58 -4.32
N HIS A 118 -17.98 -4.82 -3.38
CA HIS A 118 -18.06 -4.22 -2.05
C HIS A 118 -18.10 -2.68 -2.17
N PRO A 119 -19.10 -2.00 -1.57
CA PRO A 119 -19.29 -0.55 -1.70
C PRO A 119 -18.51 0.25 -0.65
N GLY A 120 -17.98 -0.43 0.37
CA GLY A 120 -17.25 0.22 1.44
C GLY A 120 -15.81 0.58 1.06
N LEU A 121 -15.12 1.13 2.04
CA LEU A 121 -13.77 1.68 1.90
C LEU A 121 -12.70 0.60 2.08
N VAL A 122 -11.57 0.78 1.40
CA VAL A 122 -10.34 0.01 1.64
C VAL A 122 -9.28 0.95 2.20
N VAL A 123 -8.73 0.59 3.36
CA VAL A 123 -7.63 1.31 4.04
C VAL A 123 -6.32 0.61 3.71
N PHE A 124 -5.39 1.31 3.07
CA PHE A 124 -4.06 0.82 2.76
C PHE A 124 -3.07 1.26 3.84
N LEU A 125 -2.43 0.27 4.46
CA LEU A 125 -1.44 0.43 5.52
C LEU A 125 -0.19 -0.38 5.20
N GLU A 126 0.89 -0.07 5.92
CA GLU A 126 2.16 -0.80 5.92
C GLU A 126 2.35 -1.50 7.27
N GLU A 127 3.29 -2.45 7.33
CA GLU A 127 3.51 -3.33 8.48
C GLU A 127 4.04 -2.61 9.73
N ASP A 128 4.73 -1.50 9.53
CA ASP A 128 5.32 -0.64 10.55
C ASP A 128 4.36 0.46 11.05
N HIS A 129 3.14 0.53 10.52
CA HIS A 129 2.12 1.44 11.03
C HIS A 129 1.54 0.98 12.38
N TYR A 130 1.07 1.97 13.14
CA TYR A 130 0.33 1.81 14.38
C TYR A 130 -0.96 2.63 14.31
N LEU A 131 -2.11 2.00 14.59
CA LEU A 131 -3.41 2.65 14.52
C LEU A 131 -3.82 3.24 15.87
N ALA A 132 -4.39 4.46 15.85
CA ALA A 132 -5.05 5.03 17.01
C ALA A 132 -6.27 4.15 17.40
N PRO A 133 -6.59 4.00 18.70
CA PRO A 133 -7.66 3.09 19.13
C PRO A 133 -9.04 3.49 18.57
N ASP A 134 -9.26 4.75 18.25
CA ASP A 134 -10.51 5.28 17.69
C ASP A 134 -10.50 5.41 16.15
N PHE A 135 -9.48 4.90 15.46
CA PHE A 135 -9.33 5.09 14.00
C PHE A 135 -10.58 4.67 13.22
N TYR A 136 -11.22 3.57 13.61
CA TYR A 136 -12.40 3.04 12.92
C TYR A 136 -13.62 3.95 13.14
N HIS A 137 -13.79 4.46 14.36
CA HIS A 137 -14.82 5.45 14.67
C HIS A 137 -14.63 6.74 13.86
N VAL A 138 -13.41 7.28 13.87
CA VAL A 138 -13.05 8.50 13.15
C VAL A 138 -13.25 8.32 11.65
N LEU A 139 -12.84 7.17 11.09
CA LEU A 139 -13.03 6.87 9.66
C LEU A 139 -14.51 6.88 9.25
N GLN A 140 -15.39 6.27 10.06
CA GLN A 140 -16.82 6.29 9.79
C GLN A 140 -17.39 7.71 9.78
N ARG A 141 -16.98 8.56 10.74
CA ARG A 141 -17.39 9.96 10.80
C ARG A 141 -16.82 10.78 9.65
N LEU A 142 -15.55 10.58 9.31
CA LEU A 142 -14.88 11.25 8.21
C LEU A 142 -15.52 10.89 6.86
N TRP A 143 -15.96 9.65 6.68
CA TRP A 143 -16.66 9.25 5.47
C TRP A 143 -18.02 9.94 5.32
N VAL A 144 -18.82 10.01 6.39
CA VAL A 144 -20.09 10.76 6.39
C VAL A 144 -19.84 12.25 6.11
N LEU A 145 -18.80 12.81 6.72
CA LEU A 145 -18.41 14.21 6.51
C LEU A 145 -18.00 14.47 5.06
N ARG A 146 -17.18 13.57 4.46
CA ARG A 146 -16.82 13.63 3.04
C ARG A 146 -18.06 13.65 2.16
N GLN A 147 -18.99 12.73 2.38
CA GLN A 147 -20.21 12.64 1.56
C GLN A 147 -21.08 13.91 1.65
N ARG A 148 -21.12 14.56 2.81
CA ARG A 148 -21.95 15.75 3.05
C ARG A 148 -21.27 17.04 2.59
N ASP A 149 -20.00 17.22 2.93
CA ASP A 149 -19.31 18.53 2.90
C ASP A 149 -18.16 18.58 1.89
N CYS A 150 -17.70 17.45 1.34
CA CYS A 150 -16.63 17.40 0.34
C CYS A 150 -16.86 16.27 -0.69
N PRO A 151 -17.93 16.33 -1.51
CA PRO A 151 -18.20 15.31 -2.52
C PRO A 151 -17.07 15.17 -3.56
N GLU A 152 -16.26 16.22 -3.76
CA GLU A 152 -15.10 16.25 -4.63
C GLU A 152 -13.84 15.60 -4.04
N CYS A 153 -13.79 15.36 -2.72
CA CYS A 153 -12.65 14.72 -2.08
C CYS A 153 -12.49 13.28 -2.59
N GLN A 154 -11.36 12.94 -3.19
CA GLN A 154 -11.13 11.63 -3.80
C GLN A 154 -10.54 10.60 -2.83
N VAL A 155 -9.68 11.04 -1.91
CA VAL A 155 -8.90 10.19 -1.01
C VAL A 155 -9.06 10.70 0.41
N LEU A 156 -9.13 9.80 1.39
CA LEU A 156 -8.99 10.14 2.80
C LEU A 156 -7.64 9.65 3.32
N SER A 157 -7.10 10.35 4.32
CA SER A 157 -5.92 9.90 5.07
C SER A 157 -6.27 9.81 6.55
N LEU A 158 -5.78 8.78 7.23
CA LEU A 158 -5.92 8.65 8.68
C LEU A 158 -4.92 9.52 9.47
N GLY A 159 -3.94 10.13 8.80
CA GLY A 159 -3.00 11.03 9.46
C GLY A 159 -1.94 11.63 8.54
N THR A 160 -1.02 12.37 9.17
CA THR A 160 0.22 12.88 8.55
C THR A 160 1.38 12.68 9.54
N TYR A 161 2.62 12.86 9.09
CA TYR A 161 3.80 12.76 9.97
C TYR A 161 3.97 13.96 10.92
N ALA A 162 3.06 14.95 10.89
CA ALA A 162 3.16 16.11 11.74
C ALA A 162 3.02 15.72 13.23
N THR A 163 4.07 15.94 14.01
CA THR A 163 4.05 15.66 15.44
C THR A 163 3.13 16.64 16.15
N VAL A 164 2.07 16.14 16.80
CA VAL A 164 1.23 16.94 17.67
C VAL A 164 1.97 17.18 18.98
N ARG A 165 2.46 18.41 19.19
CA ARG A 165 2.99 18.84 20.49
C ARG A 165 1.84 19.34 21.37
N GLY A 166 1.79 18.89 22.62
CA GLY A 166 0.78 19.29 23.61
C GLY A 166 -0.55 18.54 23.51
N SER A 167 -1.60 19.12 24.10
CA SER A 167 -2.92 18.47 24.25
C SER A 167 -3.70 18.36 22.94
N PHE A 168 -4.42 17.25 22.73
CA PHE A 168 -5.36 17.09 21.62
C PHE A 168 -6.64 17.96 21.72
N ALA A 169 -6.85 18.64 22.85
CA ALA A 169 -8.01 19.50 23.05
C ALA A 169 -8.15 20.56 21.93
N GLY A 170 -9.35 20.66 21.35
CA GLY A 170 -9.67 21.55 20.22
C GLY A 170 -9.09 21.13 18.87
N ARG A 171 -8.42 19.98 18.79
CA ARG A 171 -7.79 19.45 17.56
C ARG A 171 -8.31 18.06 17.17
N ALA A 172 -8.62 17.20 18.14
CA ALA A 172 -9.06 15.81 17.90
C ALA A 172 -10.37 15.69 17.10
N ASP A 173 -11.22 16.73 17.12
CA ASP A 173 -12.50 16.78 16.40
C ASP A 173 -12.40 17.52 15.05
N LYS A 174 -11.20 17.84 14.58
CA LYS A 174 -10.96 18.60 13.36
C LYS A 174 -10.36 17.73 12.26
N VAL A 175 -10.67 18.09 11.03
CA VAL A 175 -10.11 17.48 9.81
C VAL A 175 -9.71 18.60 8.85
N GLU A 176 -8.81 18.30 7.92
CA GLU A 176 -8.30 19.27 6.96
C GLU A 176 -8.56 18.81 5.52
N LEU A 177 -8.98 19.75 4.67
CA LEU A 177 -9.02 19.56 3.23
C LEU A 177 -7.69 20.02 2.64
N LYS A 178 -6.97 19.11 1.97
CA LYS A 178 -5.65 19.39 1.39
C LYS A 178 -5.50 18.71 0.03
N THR A 179 -4.65 19.28 -0.81
CA THR A 179 -4.10 18.57 -1.97
C THR A 179 -3.25 17.41 -1.47
N TRP A 180 -3.47 16.22 -2.03
CA TRP A 180 -2.70 15.05 -1.67
C TRP A 180 -1.23 15.23 -2.04
N LYS A 181 -0.35 14.82 -1.12
CA LYS A 181 1.10 14.82 -1.27
C LYS A 181 1.66 13.52 -0.71
N SER A 182 2.44 12.80 -1.52
CA SER A 182 2.99 11.49 -1.15
C SER A 182 3.83 11.50 0.12
N THR A 183 4.59 12.57 0.36
CA THR A 183 5.47 12.71 1.53
C THR A 183 4.72 13.01 2.82
N GLU A 184 3.44 13.38 2.75
CA GLU A 184 2.64 13.80 3.91
C GLU A 184 1.46 12.85 4.18
N HIS A 185 0.86 12.27 3.13
CA HIS A 185 -0.45 11.61 3.16
C HIS A 185 -0.45 10.15 2.64
N ASN A 186 0.72 9.50 2.60
CA ASN A 186 0.85 8.08 2.24
C ASN A 186 0.46 7.13 3.39
N MET A 187 0.37 7.62 4.64
CA MET A 187 -0.02 6.81 5.79
C MET A 187 -1.54 6.64 5.91
N GLY A 188 -2.03 5.40 5.91
CA GLY A 188 -3.44 5.12 6.13
C GLY A 188 -4.33 5.71 5.04
N MET A 189 -3.89 5.58 3.79
CA MET A 189 -4.63 6.03 2.62
C MET A 189 -5.91 5.21 2.46
N VAL A 190 -7.04 5.89 2.35
CA VAL A 190 -8.35 5.26 2.22
C VAL A 190 -8.94 5.56 0.85
N LEU A 191 -9.33 4.49 0.15
CA LEU A 191 -9.92 4.57 -1.18
C LEU A 191 -11.35 4.00 -1.16
N ALA A 192 -12.23 4.69 -1.87
CA ALA A 192 -13.50 4.14 -2.34
C ALA A 192 -13.35 3.58 -3.76
N ARG A 193 -14.36 2.82 -4.21
CA ARG A 193 -14.32 2.12 -5.50
C ARG A 193 -14.20 3.08 -6.69
N ASP A 194 -14.87 4.21 -6.64
CA ASP A 194 -14.81 5.27 -7.66
C ASP A 194 -13.39 5.81 -7.83
N THR A 195 -12.69 6.08 -6.73
CA THR A 195 -11.29 6.52 -6.76
C THR A 195 -10.38 5.43 -7.31
N TYR A 196 -10.58 4.17 -6.92
CA TYR A 196 -9.84 3.04 -7.51
C TYR A 196 -10.06 2.93 -9.03
N GLN A 197 -11.30 3.09 -9.51
CA GLN A 197 -11.63 3.05 -10.93
C GLN A 197 -10.92 4.17 -11.72
N GLN A 198 -10.81 5.37 -11.14
CA GLN A 198 -10.03 6.45 -11.75
C GLN A 198 -8.53 6.12 -11.78
N LEU A 199 -7.99 5.51 -10.72
CA LEU A 199 -6.58 5.11 -10.67
C LEU A 199 -6.26 4.04 -11.71
N ILE A 200 -7.07 2.98 -11.81
CA ILE A 200 -6.79 1.87 -12.73
C ILE A 200 -6.88 2.30 -14.21
N ALA A 201 -7.68 3.34 -14.52
CA ALA A 201 -7.74 3.94 -15.85
C ALA A 201 -6.45 4.65 -16.29
N CYS A 202 -5.50 4.88 -15.36
CA CYS A 202 -4.19 5.49 -15.61
C CYS A 202 -3.05 4.46 -15.67
N THR A 203 -3.35 3.16 -15.85
CA THR A 203 -2.35 2.10 -16.06
C THR A 203 -1.83 2.13 -17.49
#